data_AF-A0A814J8P9-F1
#
_entry.id   AF-A0A814J8P9-F1
#
_cell.length_a   1.000
_cell.length_b   1.000
_cell.length_c   1.000
_cell.angle_alpha   90.00
_cell.angle_beta   90.00
_cell.angle_gamma   90.00
#
_symmetry.space_group_name_H-M   'P 1'
#
loop_
_entity.id
_entity.type
_entity.pdbx_description
1 polymer ?
#
loop_
_entity_poly.entity_id
_entity_poly.type
_entity_poly.pdbx_seq_one_letter_code
_entity_poly.pdbx_strand_id
1 'polypeptide(L)'
;MKISKTKKKTEKIIPSNLNGISKWIKEYRDRFSIDIDKLKQTSHQFLASNNFKSNEKSQNNNNNNLNDNDDDDDDDSGWTVVSRSLKKTRQRMIPSTDKTLNRLRAKHKRSNQKKELVNFYKFQMTDKKIDQLEQLKVKFELDKQRIIQMRQQRKFKPF
;
A
#
# COMPACT_ATOMS: atom_id res chain seq x y z
N MET A 1 25.45 -54.99 -28.84
CA MET A 1 25.69 -53.98 -29.89
C MET A 1 25.05 -52.66 -29.49
N LYS A 2 25.82 -51.61 -29.22
CA LYS A 2 25.32 -50.29 -28.80
C LYS A 2 25.28 -49.35 -30.01
N ILE A 3 24.10 -48.84 -30.36
CA ILE A 3 23.90 -47.91 -31.48
C ILE A 3 24.00 -46.48 -30.94
N SER A 4 25.09 -45.78 -31.25
CA SER A 4 25.27 -44.37 -30.92
C SER A 4 24.53 -43.48 -31.92
N LYS A 5 23.48 -42.78 -31.49
CA LYS A 5 22.85 -41.72 -32.29
C LYS A 5 23.61 -40.41 -32.08
N THR A 6 24.40 -40.00 -33.07
CA THR A 6 25.04 -38.67 -33.10
C THR A 6 24.00 -37.64 -33.55
N LYS A 7 23.65 -36.69 -32.66
CA LYS A 7 22.85 -35.52 -33.03
C LYS A 7 23.73 -34.56 -33.82
N LYS A 8 23.48 -34.41 -35.12
CA LYS A 8 24.10 -33.36 -35.96
C LYS A 8 23.67 -31.99 -35.41
N LYS A 9 24.62 -31.18 -34.93
CA LYS A 9 24.43 -29.75 -34.66
C LYS A 9 24.31 -29.05 -36.01
N THR A 10 23.18 -28.43 -36.28
CA THR A 10 23.01 -27.54 -37.43
C THR A 10 23.45 -26.14 -37.02
N GLU A 11 24.60 -25.70 -37.53
CA GLU A 11 25.05 -24.33 -37.39
C GLU A 11 24.17 -23.43 -38.28
N LYS A 12 23.46 -22.47 -37.67
CA LYS A 12 22.65 -21.50 -38.41
C LYS A 12 23.60 -20.51 -39.09
N ILE A 13 23.72 -20.64 -40.41
CA ILE A 13 24.42 -19.68 -41.27
C ILE A 13 23.64 -18.35 -41.22
N ILE A 14 24.27 -17.29 -40.71
CA ILE A 14 23.70 -15.94 -40.69
C ILE A 14 24.05 -15.29 -42.04
N PRO A 15 23.08 -14.88 -42.86
CA PRO A 15 23.38 -14.20 -44.12
C PRO A 15 24.00 -12.83 -43.85
N SER A 16 25.07 -12.50 -44.57
CA SER A 16 25.86 -11.27 -44.42
C SER A 16 25.11 -9.98 -44.78
N ASN A 17 23.99 -10.07 -45.53
CA ASN A 17 23.08 -8.96 -45.81
C ASN A 17 21.74 -9.19 -45.11
N LEU A 18 21.45 -8.35 -44.10
CA LEU A 18 20.20 -8.36 -43.34
C LEU A 18 19.12 -7.62 -44.14
N ASN A 19 18.13 -8.34 -44.65
CA ASN A 19 16.99 -7.77 -45.39
C ASN A 19 15.65 -8.18 -44.73
N GLY A 20 14.59 -7.41 -44.96
CA GLY A 20 13.23 -7.70 -44.47
C GLY A 20 13.11 -7.72 -42.94
N ILE A 21 12.43 -8.73 -42.39
CA ILE A 21 12.20 -8.88 -40.94
C ILE A 21 13.51 -8.90 -40.14
N SER A 22 14.58 -9.50 -40.67
CA SER A 22 15.84 -9.61 -39.94
C SER A 22 16.50 -8.23 -39.73
N LYS A 23 16.43 -7.37 -40.76
CA LYS A 23 16.82 -5.96 -40.67
C LYS A 23 15.96 -5.21 -39.67
N TRP A 24 14.64 -5.37 -39.76
CA TRP A 24 13.70 -4.70 -38.86
C TRP A 24 13.91 -5.09 -37.39
N ILE A 25 14.15 -6.38 -37.08
CA ILE A 25 14.45 -6.84 -35.72
C ILE A 25 15.73 -6.20 -35.19
N LYS A 26 16.78 -6.09 -36.02
CA LYS A 26 18.02 -5.43 -35.63
C LYS A 26 17.79 -3.94 -35.39
N GLU A 27 17.17 -3.24 -36.33
CA GLU A 27 16.85 -1.81 -36.20
C GLU A 27 15.92 -1.53 -35.01
N TYR A 28 14.99 -2.42 -34.70
CA TYR A 28 14.15 -2.31 -33.53
C TYR A 28 14.98 -2.46 -32.25
N ARG A 29 15.84 -3.48 -32.17
CA ARG A 29 16.74 -3.67 -31.04
C ARG A 29 17.71 -2.50 -30.86
N ASP A 30 18.25 -1.96 -31.94
CA ASP A 30 19.19 -0.82 -31.91
C ASP A 30 18.47 0.49 -31.56
N ARG A 31 17.22 0.70 -32.00
CA ARG A 31 16.41 1.86 -31.59
C ARG A 31 16.02 1.84 -30.12
N PHE A 32 15.74 0.66 -29.58
CA PHE A 32 15.35 0.46 -28.18
C PHE A 32 16.50 -0.07 -27.31
N SER A 33 17.73 -0.08 -27.80
CA SER A 33 18.91 -0.43 -27.00
C SER A 33 19.19 0.74 -26.07
N ILE A 34 18.55 0.70 -24.92
CA ILE A 34 18.80 1.67 -23.86
C ILE A 34 20.12 1.29 -23.21
N ASP A 35 21.08 2.20 -23.31
CA ASP A 35 22.31 2.14 -22.53
C ASP A 35 21.95 2.39 -21.06
N ILE A 36 21.88 1.29 -20.30
CA ILE A 36 21.44 1.28 -18.90
C ILE A 36 22.33 2.19 -18.04
N ASP A 37 23.62 2.27 -18.35
CA ASP A 37 24.57 3.03 -17.54
C ASP A 37 24.43 4.53 -17.79
N LYS A 38 24.20 4.94 -19.05
CA LYS A 38 23.84 6.34 -19.36
C LYS A 38 22.51 6.74 -18.74
N LEU A 39 21.51 5.86 -18.75
CA LEU A 39 20.21 6.13 -18.12
C LEU A 39 20.37 6.32 -16.60
N LYS A 40 21.16 5.46 -15.93
CA LYS A 40 21.46 5.63 -14.50
C LYS A 40 22.17 6.96 -14.26
N GLN A 41 23.19 7.29 -15.04
CA GLN A 41 23.95 8.53 -14.87
C GLN A 41 23.06 9.77 -15.01
N THR A 42 22.20 9.82 -16.04
CA THR A 42 21.27 10.95 -16.24
C THR A 42 20.24 11.05 -15.10
N SER A 43 19.72 9.92 -14.62
CA SER A 43 18.83 9.88 -13.45
C SER A 43 19.52 10.40 -12.20
N HIS A 44 20.74 9.94 -11.92
CA HIS A 44 21.53 10.42 -10.78
C HIS A 44 21.83 11.91 -10.85
N GLN A 45 22.20 12.44 -12.03
CA GLN A 45 22.44 13.86 -12.23
C GLN A 45 21.16 14.70 -12.03
N PHE A 46 20.02 14.21 -12.52
CA PHE A 46 18.73 14.85 -12.32
C PHE A 46 18.33 14.89 -10.83
N LEU A 47 18.47 13.77 -10.12
CA LEU A 47 18.20 13.70 -8.69
C LEU A 47 19.13 14.64 -7.90
N ALA A 48 20.42 14.66 -8.22
CA ALA A 48 21.38 15.56 -7.59
C ALA A 48 20.96 17.02 -7.78
N SER A 49 20.73 17.47 -9.02
CA SER A 49 20.36 18.87 -9.32
C SER A 49 19.06 19.31 -8.65
N ASN A 50 18.05 18.44 -8.55
CA ASN A 50 16.80 18.76 -7.86
C ASN A 50 16.92 18.77 -6.34
N ASN A 51 17.73 17.87 -5.77
CA ASN A 51 18.03 17.88 -4.34
C ASN A 51 18.74 19.19 -3.94
N PHE A 52 19.69 19.66 -4.75
CA PHE A 52 20.34 20.97 -4.54
C PHE A 52 19.33 22.13 -4.57
N LYS A 53 18.48 22.22 -5.61
CA LYS A 53 17.45 23.27 -5.72
C LYS A 53 16.44 23.25 -4.57
N SER A 54 16.09 22.07 -4.07
CA SER A 54 15.14 21.91 -2.96
C SER A 54 15.74 22.30 -1.62
N ASN A 55 17.04 22.04 -1.43
CA ASN A 55 17.78 22.45 -0.24
C ASN A 55 17.98 23.96 -0.19
N GLU A 56 18.35 24.61 -1.30
CA GLU A 56 18.49 26.07 -1.38
C GLU A 56 17.17 26.82 -1.10
N LYS A 57 16.07 26.37 -1.72
CA LYS A 57 14.73 26.93 -1.42
C LYS A 57 14.34 26.72 0.04
N SER A 58 14.72 25.60 0.64
CA SER A 58 14.47 25.33 2.06
C SER A 58 15.29 26.23 2.98
N GLN A 59 16.54 26.56 2.61
CA GLN A 59 17.38 27.47 3.39
C GLN A 59 16.95 28.94 3.25
N ASN A 60 16.65 29.42 2.03
CA ASN A 60 16.19 30.78 1.82
C ASN A 60 14.85 31.05 2.52
N ASN A 61 13.92 30.08 2.52
CA ASN A 61 12.66 30.19 3.24
C ASN A 61 12.82 30.13 4.77
N ASN A 62 13.86 29.48 5.29
CA ASN A 62 14.16 29.49 6.73
C ASN A 62 14.64 30.88 7.18
N ASN A 63 15.49 31.52 6.38
CA ASN A 63 16.06 32.83 6.70
C ASN A 63 15.00 33.95 6.67
N ASN A 64 14.03 33.88 5.75
CA ASN A 64 12.96 34.88 5.69
C ASN A 64 11.93 34.74 6.84
N ASN A 65 11.77 33.56 7.45
CA ASN A 65 10.81 33.32 8.54
C ASN A 65 11.35 33.64 9.95
N LEU A 66 12.60 34.11 10.07
CA LEU A 66 13.15 34.62 11.33
C LEU A 66 12.79 36.10 11.58
N ASN A 67 12.35 36.81 10.53
CA ASN A 67 12.03 38.24 10.58
C ASN A 67 10.53 38.54 10.75
N ASP A 68 9.64 37.55 10.65
CA ASP A 68 8.18 37.72 10.79
C ASP A 68 7.71 37.30 12.20
N ASN A 69 8.35 37.81 13.24
CA ASN A 69 7.66 37.99 14.52
C ASN A 69 7.51 39.50 14.67
N ASP A 70 6.31 39.92 15.03
CA ASP A 70 5.88 41.31 15.21
C ASP A 70 5.40 41.95 13.90
N ASP A 71 4.11 41.76 13.62
CA ASP A 71 3.19 42.85 13.27
C ASP A 71 1.76 42.27 13.36
N ASP A 72 1.21 42.35 14.57
CA ASP A 72 -0.23 42.26 14.82
C ASP A 72 -0.87 43.51 14.17
N ASP A 73 -1.07 43.47 12.86
CA ASP A 73 -1.96 44.44 12.20
C ASP A 73 -3.41 44.02 12.48
N ASP A 74 -3.93 44.56 13.58
CA ASP A 74 -5.35 44.64 13.91
C ASP A 74 -6.09 45.41 12.80
N ASP A 75 -6.44 44.71 11.72
CA ASP A 75 -7.31 45.25 10.69
C ASP A 75 -8.75 45.39 11.21
N ASP A 76 -9.29 46.59 11.09
CA ASP A 76 -10.63 47.11 11.43
C ASP A 76 -11.79 46.43 10.65
N SER A 77 -11.57 45.22 10.14
CA SER A 77 -12.54 44.38 9.46
C SER A 77 -12.79 43.16 10.33
N GLY A 78 -14.01 43.01 10.86
CA GLY A 78 -14.42 41.99 11.84
C GLY A 78 -14.32 40.52 11.42
N TRP A 79 -13.41 40.16 10.53
CA TRP A 79 -12.99 38.81 10.20
C TRP A 79 -11.48 38.75 9.97
N THR A 80 -10.76 38.15 10.92
CA THR A 80 -9.32 37.90 10.83
C THR A 80 -9.01 36.73 9.89
N VAL A 81 -7.98 36.86 9.06
CA VAL A 81 -7.48 35.76 8.21
C VAL A 81 -6.69 34.77 9.06
N VAL A 82 -7.16 33.52 9.15
CA VAL A 82 -6.39 32.45 9.80
C VAL A 82 -5.20 32.07 8.91
N SER A 83 -4.04 32.68 9.17
CA SER A 83 -2.79 32.24 8.58
C SER A 83 -2.41 30.87 9.18
N ARG A 84 -2.29 29.84 8.33
CA ARG A 84 -1.75 28.55 8.79
C ARG A 84 -0.25 28.71 8.95
N SER A 85 0.22 28.78 10.19
CA SER A 85 1.66 28.83 10.47
C SER A 85 2.37 27.70 9.72
N LEU A 86 3.26 28.07 8.79
CA LEU A 86 3.97 27.13 7.92
C LEU A 86 4.83 26.15 8.74
N LYS A 87 5.25 26.57 9.94
CA LYS A 87 5.91 25.76 10.97
C LYS A 87 5.12 24.46 11.27
N LYS A 88 3.80 24.54 11.34
CA LYS A 88 2.90 23.39 11.63
C LYS A 88 2.61 22.52 10.40
N THR A 89 2.92 22.99 9.20
CA THR A 89 2.80 22.22 7.94
C THR A 89 4.09 21.46 7.65
N ARG A 90 5.26 22.03 7.99
CA ARG A 90 6.57 21.38 7.82
C ARG A 90 6.90 20.31 8.88
N GLN A 91 6.29 20.38 10.07
CA GLN A 91 6.32 19.29 11.05
C GLN A 91 5.43 18.08 10.67
N ARG A 92 4.75 18.10 9.52
CA ARG A 92 3.87 17.01 9.06
C ARG A 92 4.57 15.96 8.20
N MET A 93 5.90 15.97 8.16
CA MET A 93 6.61 14.76 7.78
C MET A 93 6.57 13.81 8.97
N ILE A 94 5.41 13.16 9.17
CA ILE A 94 5.30 12.07 10.14
C ILE A 94 6.36 11.05 9.71
N PRO A 95 7.36 10.73 10.55
CA PRO A 95 8.37 9.74 10.19
C PRO A 95 7.65 8.47 9.75
N SER A 96 8.01 7.90 8.60
CA SER A 96 7.38 6.66 8.10
C SER A 96 7.92 5.43 8.84
N THR A 97 7.87 5.46 10.17
CA THR A 97 8.21 4.34 11.03
C THR A 97 6.95 3.52 11.31
N ASP A 98 7.07 2.21 11.47
CA ASP A 98 5.90 1.35 11.71
C ASP A 98 5.06 1.79 12.92
N LYS A 99 5.72 2.31 13.97
CA LYS A 99 5.05 2.83 15.18
C LYS A 99 4.12 4.02 14.89
N THR A 100 4.54 4.97 14.06
CA THR A 100 3.75 6.16 13.74
C THR A 100 2.59 5.80 12.80
N LEU A 101 2.84 4.90 11.86
CA LEU A 101 1.85 4.37 10.93
C LEU A 101 0.76 3.61 11.69
N ASN A 102 1.14 2.74 12.63
CA ASN A 102 0.19 2.03 13.48
C ASN A 102 -0.64 2.97 14.36
N ARG A 103 -0.03 4.03 14.92
CA ARG A 103 -0.76 5.05 15.67
C ARG A 103 -1.77 5.80 14.80
N LEU A 104 -1.41 6.11 13.55
CA LEU A 104 -2.29 6.77 12.59
C LEU A 104 -3.46 5.86 12.21
N ARG A 105 -3.19 4.59 11.91
CA ARG A 105 -4.22 3.56 11.65
C ARG A 105 -5.17 3.40 12.83
N ALA A 106 -4.64 3.33 14.05
CA ALA A 106 -5.46 3.22 15.27
C ALA A 106 -6.34 4.46 15.49
N LYS A 107 -5.79 5.66 15.25
CA LYS A 107 -6.56 6.91 15.31
C LYS A 107 -7.69 6.91 14.27
N HIS A 108 -7.40 6.46 13.05
CA HIS A 108 -8.39 6.38 11.97
C HIS A 108 -9.48 5.34 12.27
N LYS A 109 -9.11 4.18 12.81
CA LYS A 109 -10.06 3.16 13.26
C LYS A 109 -10.96 3.70 14.37
N ARG A 110 -10.40 4.40 15.37
CA ARG A 110 -11.17 5.00 16.47
C ARG A 110 -12.10 6.11 15.98
N SER A 111 -11.68 6.93 15.00
CA SER A 111 -12.56 7.95 14.42
C SER A 111 -13.69 7.32 13.60
N ASN A 112 -13.42 6.22 12.90
CA ASN A 112 -14.44 5.52 12.12
C ASN A 112 -15.45 4.83 13.06
N GLN A 113 -14.98 4.16 14.11
CA GLN A 113 -15.86 3.57 15.15
C GLN A 113 -16.79 4.60 15.80
N LYS A 114 -16.35 5.85 15.98
CA LYS A 114 -17.20 6.93 16.51
C LYS A 114 -18.26 7.41 15.53
N LYS A 115 -18.03 7.22 14.22
CA LYS A 115 -18.94 7.62 13.14
C LYS A 115 -19.89 6.49 12.74
N GLU A 116 -19.50 5.24 12.98
CA GLU A 116 -20.34 4.07 12.75
C GLU A 116 -21.46 4.03 13.81
N LEU A 117 -22.71 4.27 13.39
CA LEU A 117 -23.86 4.02 14.25
C LEU A 117 -24.09 2.51 14.34
N VAL A 118 -23.61 1.90 15.42
CA VAL A 118 -23.80 0.47 15.69
C VAL A 118 -25.28 0.20 15.95
N ASN A 119 -25.85 -0.79 15.25
CA ASN A 119 -27.26 -1.17 15.34
C ASN A 119 -28.24 -0.09 14.86
N PHE A 120 -27.81 0.77 13.92
CA PHE A 120 -28.68 1.81 13.37
C PHE A 120 -29.93 1.25 12.69
N TYR A 121 -29.76 0.16 11.95
CA TYR A 121 -30.85 -0.48 11.24
C TYR A 121 -31.33 -1.73 11.95
N LYS A 122 -32.64 -1.97 11.89
CA LYS A 122 -33.28 -3.18 12.44
C LYS A 122 -32.67 -4.47 11.88
N PHE A 123 -32.29 -4.48 10.59
CA PHE A 123 -31.70 -5.67 9.96
C PHE A 123 -30.38 -6.10 10.63
N GLN A 124 -29.57 -5.15 11.12
CA GLN A 124 -28.31 -5.48 11.81
C GLN A 124 -28.55 -6.30 13.08
N MET A 125 -29.68 -6.08 13.75
CA MET A 125 -30.09 -6.82 14.94
C MET A 125 -30.75 -8.15 14.60
N THR A 126 -31.48 -8.23 13.48
CA THR A 126 -32.07 -9.50 13.03
C THR A 126 -31.00 -10.46 12.55
N ASP A 127 -30.02 -9.98 11.78
CA ASP A 127 -28.94 -10.82 11.25
C ASP A 127 -28.10 -11.41 12.39
N LYS A 128 -27.71 -10.59 13.36
CA LYS A 128 -27.00 -11.06 14.58
C LYS A 128 -27.80 -12.12 15.34
N LYS A 129 -29.12 -11.99 15.44
CA LYS A 129 -29.97 -12.99 16.11
C LYS A 129 -30.08 -14.27 15.30
N ILE A 130 -30.12 -14.18 13.98
CA ILE A 130 -30.12 -15.33 13.07
C ILE A 130 -28.80 -16.09 13.21
N ASP A 131 -27.66 -15.39 13.21
CA ASP A 131 -26.34 -16.00 13.42
C ASP A 131 -26.24 -16.71 14.78
N GLN A 132 -26.72 -16.07 15.84
CA GLN A 132 -26.77 -16.67 17.18
C GLN A 132 -27.67 -17.91 17.22
N LEU A 133 -28.80 -17.89 16.52
CA LEU A 133 -29.71 -19.02 16.42
C LEU A 133 -29.07 -20.19 15.65
N GLU A 134 -28.32 -19.90 14.59
CA GLU A 134 -27.59 -20.91 13.83
C GLU A 134 -26.50 -21.57 14.68
N GLN A 135 -25.72 -20.77 15.42
CA GLN A 135 -24.71 -21.29 16.37
C GLN A 135 -25.35 -22.21 17.42
N LEU A 136 -26.53 -21.85 17.94
CA LEU A 136 -27.28 -22.68 18.89
C LEU A 136 -27.76 -24.00 18.25
N LYS A 137 -28.26 -23.96 17.01
CA LYS A 137 -28.67 -25.16 16.28
C LYS A 137 -27.49 -26.11 16.07
N VAL A 138 -26.34 -25.59 15.67
CA VAL A 138 -25.10 -26.38 15.49
C VAL A 138 -24.68 -27.02 16.81
N LYS A 139 -24.62 -26.24 17.89
CA LYS A 139 -24.26 -26.76 19.22
C LYS A 139 -25.25 -27.84 19.69
N PHE A 140 -26.54 -27.62 19.49
CA PHE A 140 -27.57 -28.57 19.87
C PHE A 140 -27.44 -29.90 19.12
N GLU A 141 -27.15 -29.86 17.82
CA GLU A 141 -26.96 -31.08 17.03
C GLU A 141 -25.71 -31.85 17.47
N LEU A 142 -24.61 -31.15 17.80
CA LEU A 142 -23.41 -31.77 18.37
C LEU A 142 -23.69 -32.41 19.75
N ASP A 143 -24.41 -31.71 20.62
CA ASP A 143 -24.76 -32.22 21.95
C ASP A 143 -25.72 -33.42 21.84
N LYS A 144 -26.66 -33.39 20.89
CA LYS A 144 -27.54 -34.52 20.58
C LYS A 144 -26.74 -35.74 20.11
N GLN A 145 -25.79 -35.57 19.20
CA GLN A 145 -24.89 -36.64 18.76
C GLN A 145 -24.07 -37.20 19.93
N ARG A 146 -23.55 -36.33 20.79
CA ARG A 146 -22.80 -36.72 21.99
C ARG A 146 -23.66 -37.54 22.96
N ILE A 147 -24.90 -37.11 23.21
CA ILE A 147 -25.84 -37.86 24.07
C ILE A 147 -26.15 -39.22 23.47
N ILE A 148 -26.36 -39.32 22.15
CA ILE A 148 -26.59 -40.60 21.46
C ILE A 148 -25.41 -41.55 21.68
N GLN A 149 -24.18 -41.07 21.51
CA GLN A 149 -22.96 -41.85 21.78
C GLN A 149 -22.89 -42.30 23.25
N MET A 150 -23.20 -41.41 24.20
CA MET A 150 -23.20 -41.76 25.63
C MET A 150 -24.30 -42.77 25.98
N ARG A 151 -25.46 -42.70 25.33
CA ARG A 151 -26.54 -43.68 25.48
C ARG A 151 -26.13 -45.04 24.95
N GLN A 152 -25.48 -45.09 23.78
CA GLN A 152 -24.92 -46.33 23.22
C GLN A 152 -23.88 -46.95 24.16
N GLN A 153 -23.01 -46.13 24.74
CA GLN A 153 -22.04 -46.57 25.75
C GLN A 153 -22.64 -46.81 27.15
N ARG A 154 -23.95 -46.57 27.35
CA ARG A 154 -24.65 -46.63 28.65
C ARG A 154 -24.04 -45.75 29.76
N LYS A 155 -23.42 -44.63 29.38
CA LYS A 155 -22.77 -43.66 30.29
C LYS A 155 -23.61 -42.42 30.56
N PHE A 156 -24.78 -42.29 29.94
CA PHE A 156 -25.67 -41.14 30.13
C PHE A 156 -26.48 -41.28 31.43
N LYS A 157 -26.41 -40.26 32.31
CA LYS A 157 -27.14 -40.17 33.58
C LYS A 157 -28.05 -38.92 33.54
N PRO A 158 -29.38 -39.07 33.39
CA PRO A 158 -30.29 -37.94 33.16
C PRO A 158 -30.66 -37.14 34.42
N PHE A 159 -30.42 -37.69 35.60
CA PHE A 159 -30.78 -37.12 36.91
C PHE A 159 -29.58 -37.18 37.85
#